data_AF-A0A1I8G751-F1
#
_entry.id   AF-A0A1I8G751-F1
#
_cell.length_a   1.000
_cell.length_b   1.000
_cell.length_c   1.000
_cell.angle_alpha   90.00
_cell.angle_beta   90.00
_cell.angle_gamma   90.00
#
_symmetry.space_group_name_H-M   'P 1'
#
loop_
_entity.id
_entity.type
_entity.pdbx_description
1 polymer ?
#
loop_
_entity_poly.entity_id
_entity_poly.type
_entity_poly.pdbx_seq_one_letter_code
_entity_poly.pdbx_strand_id
1 'polypeptide(L)'
;KSETFIEPPSELSVIDISDYYNNIELLPDLILTRQFELIPASIGILSRLRLKIAELRSEASGKHEKLLKLQCKVVEISVNALDGLFASTKFKNQQEDGDREETPQTQELLFNYVRGKFRDDEKQTGPKFPCRNENENSQIDWYTILEMIEEADCNELFATDCIYSLTQKDWKTGRRPCKCGSTADYSDSSLQPKTNEQNHSNPCATGLLIIRSMRFLILSDLIGPVATMLWKLIFNDLIPFLAIVGVIIAAFGVFFFNLLFTVTGADPVYRNSTWYRWHTFVQGITLPFNILFTNFDKMEFKSEITNQNVTIGKQAHSEGLGFFENLMLFIFMGLVNIVMLNLLIALFSLRVNRMANEAVGIWRKEYYYLVREYENISPVPPPFSFIYYIYNFIRNFCNCCHNSVAPGPDDTNQLWWNDQKKYPEDYMAFLKFQAEQFRELRPRLLSKSQDDFARQTEQRFEALEIQTQEMLAILQRLEASGSGVKLKS
;
A
#
# COMPACT_ATOMS: atom_id res chain seq x y z
N LYS A 1 -9.72 26.77 26.59
CA LYS A 1 -11.13 26.45 26.24
C LYS A 1 -11.11 25.01 25.74
N SER A 2 -11.62 23.99 26.42
CA SER A 2 -12.37 23.84 27.66
C SER A 2 -11.73 22.71 28.49
N GLU A 3 -11.74 22.85 29.81
CA GLU A 3 -11.51 21.74 30.74
C GLU A 3 -12.68 20.74 30.70
N THR A 4 -12.42 19.54 31.23
CA THR A 4 -13.34 18.44 31.56
C THR A 4 -13.77 17.49 30.43
N PHE A 5 -13.15 16.30 30.37
CA PHE A 5 -13.80 15.05 30.80
C PHE A 5 -12.75 13.91 30.81
N ILE A 6 -12.32 13.51 32.01
CA ILE A 6 -11.62 12.26 32.25
C ILE A 6 -12.70 11.31 32.77
N GLU A 7 -13.11 10.33 31.95
CA GLU A 7 -13.97 9.20 32.35
C GLU A 7 -13.53 7.95 31.58
N PRO A 8 -13.62 6.73 32.16
CA PRO A 8 -13.25 6.27 33.50
C PRO A 8 -11.72 5.95 33.51
N PRO A 9 -11.08 5.27 34.49
CA PRO A 9 -9.64 5.00 34.44
C PRO A 9 -9.37 3.86 33.44
N SER A 10 -9.56 4.11 32.15
CA SER A 10 -9.09 3.20 31.12
C SER A 10 -7.58 3.35 30.98
N GLU A 11 -6.91 2.23 30.74
CA GLU A 11 -5.48 2.17 30.54
C GLU A 11 -5.03 3.03 29.32
N LEU A 12 -5.94 3.37 28.40
CA LEU A 12 -5.71 4.32 27.31
C LEU A 12 -5.50 5.79 27.76
N SER A 13 -6.05 6.21 28.90
CA SER A 13 -5.92 7.61 29.38
C SER A 13 -4.47 8.04 29.66
N VAL A 14 -3.61 7.12 30.09
CA VAL A 14 -2.20 7.41 30.40
C VAL A 14 -1.39 7.66 29.11
N ILE A 15 -1.78 7.00 28.02
CA ILE A 15 -1.21 7.20 26.69
C ILE A 15 -1.58 8.57 26.17
N ASP A 16 -2.85 8.97 26.32
CA ASP A 16 -3.35 10.30 25.96
C ASP A 16 -2.59 11.42 26.70
N ILE A 17 -2.28 11.19 27.98
CA ILE A 17 -1.45 12.09 28.78
C ILE A 17 -0.01 12.15 28.26
N SER A 18 0.61 11.00 27.95
CA SER A 18 2.00 10.97 27.46
C SER A 18 2.19 11.56 26.05
N ASP A 19 1.19 11.40 25.15
CA ASP A 19 1.16 12.04 23.83
C ASP A 19 0.94 13.55 23.94
N TYR A 20 0.09 13.99 24.90
CA TYR A 20 -0.10 15.41 25.22
C TYR A 20 1.19 16.08 25.72
N TYR A 21 1.99 15.39 26.55
CA TYR A 21 3.26 15.92 27.07
C TYR A 21 4.48 15.72 26.13
N ASN A 22 4.30 15.19 24.91
CA ASN A 22 5.38 14.95 23.91
C ASN A 22 6.55 14.07 24.41
N ASN A 23 6.34 13.22 25.42
CA ASN A 23 7.38 12.28 25.90
C ASN A 23 7.40 11.02 25.03
N ILE A 24 7.79 11.20 23.77
CA ILE A 24 7.83 10.21 22.68
C ILE A 24 8.68 8.97 23.07
N GLU A 25 9.72 9.15 23.89
CA GLU A 25 10.67 8.08 24.24
C GLU A 25 10.10 7.05 25.24
N LEU A 26 9.15 7.44 26.09
CA LEU A 26 8.55 6.56 27.11
C LEU A 26 7.31 5.80 26.61
N LEU A 27 6.77 6.21 25.45
CA LEU A 27 5.52 5.69 24.93
C LEU A 27 5.57 4.18 24.61
N PRO A 28 6.64 3.65 23.96
CA PRO A 28 6.75 2.21 23.70
C PRO A 28 6.76 1.38 25.00
N ASP A 29 7.50 1.83 26.01
CA ASP A 29 7.59 1.12 27.29
C ASP A 29 6.26 1.14 28.04
N LEU A 30 5.56 2.27 28.00
CA LEU A 30 4.22 2.40 28.58
C LEU A 30 3.22 1.45 27.90
N ILE A 31 3.26 1.36 26.57
CA ILE A 31 2.45 0.40 25.79
C ILE A 31 2.75 -1.03 26.26
N LEU A 32 4.03 -1.39 26.39
CA LEU A 32 4.46 -2.74 26.77
C LEU A 32 4.03 -3.16 28.20
N THR A 33 3.81 -2.21 29.11
CA THR A 33 3.30 -2.53 30.47
C THR A 33 1.86 -3.05 30.47
N ARG A 34 1.08 -2.78 29.41
CA ARG A 34 -0.34 -3.12 29.31
C ARG A 34 -0.57 -4.61 29.14
N GLN A 35 -1.44 -5.19 29.97
CA GLN A 35 -1.69 -6.64 29.99
C GLN A 35 -2.79 -7.07 29.01
N PHE A 36 -3.87 -6.30 28.89
CA PHE A 36 -5.03 -6.66 28.06
C PHE A 36 -5.24 -5.70 26.89
N GLU A 37 -4.82 -4.43 27.04
CA GLU A 37 -5.03 -3.39 26.04
C GLU A 37 -3.80 -3.12 25.15
N LEU A 38 -2.79 -4.00 25.15
CA LEU A 38 -1.54 -3.81 24.37
C LEU A 38 -1.83 -3.56 22.88
N ILE A 39 -2.62 -4.42 22.25
CA ILE A 39 -2.98 -4.33 20.83
C ILE A 39 -3.81 -3.07 20.53
N PRO A 40 -4.99 -2.83 21.15
CA PRO A 40 -5.79 -1.63 20.85
C PRO A 40 -5.04 -0.34 21.17
N ALA A 41 -4.29 -0.28 22.27
CA ALA A 41 -3.49 0.90 22.62
C ALA A 41 -2.44 1.23 21.55
N SER A 42 -1.69 0.21 21.10
CA SER A 42 -0.65 0.40 20.09
C SER A 42 -1.23 0.86 18.74
N ILE A 43 -2.35 0.28 18.28
CA ILE A 43 -3.00 0.67 17.02
C ILE A 43 -3.65 2.06 17.13
N GLY A 44 -4.27 2.38 18.27
CA GLY A 44 -4.84 3.71 18.51
C GLY A 44 -3.78 4.81 18.44
N ILE A 45 -2.59 4.55 18.99
CA ILE A 45 -1.43 5.46 18.86
C ILE A 45 -0.99 5.59 17.39
N LEU A 46 -0.96 4.49 16.63
CA LEU A 46 -0.57 4.53 15.21
C LEU A 46 -1.48 5.43 14.38
N SER A 47 -2.80 5.37 14.60
CA SER A 47 -3.76 6.24 13.92
C SER A 47 -3.45 7.72 14.20
N ARG A 48 -3.16 8.08 15.45
CA ARG A 48 -2.80 9.47 15.83
C ARG A 48 -1.44 9.91 15.29
N LEU A 49 -0.43 9.05 15.37
CA LEU A 49 0.89 9.35 14.83
C LEU A 49 0.83 9.62 13.33
N ARG A 50 0.00 8.87 12.59
CA ARG A 50 -0.23 9.10 11.16
C ARG A 50 -0.75 10.50 10.87
N LEU A 51 -1.79 10.96 11.59
CA LEU A 51 -2.35 12.32 11.42
C LEU A 51 -1.29 13.40 11.71
N LYS A 52 -0.58 13.26 12.83
CA LYS A 52 0.49 14.19 13.26
C LYS A 52 1.69 14.22 12.30
N ILE A 53 2.06 13.08 11.72
CA ILE A 53 3.12 12.98 10.70
C ILE A 53 2.68 13.65 9.39
N ALA A 54 1.41 13.51 9.00
CA ALA A 54 0.87 14.14 7.81
C ALA A 54 0.85 15.68 7.93
N GLU A 55 0.48 16.20 9.11
CA GLU A 55 0.50 17.64 9.42
C GLU A 55 1.93 18.20 9.39
N LEU A 56 2.89 17.51 10.01
CA LEU A 56 4.29 17.97 10.10
C LEU A 56 5.12 17.73 8.82
N ARG A 57 4.54 17.14 7.77
CA ARG A 57 5.25 16.82 6.52
C ARG A 57 5.75 18.06 5.77
N SER A 58 5.15 19.23 6.02
CA SER A 58 5.54 20.51 5.43
C SER A 58 6.66 21.25 6.19
N GLU A 59 6.99 20.82 7.42
CA GLU A 59 8.02 21.46 8.26
C GLU A 59 9.22 20.53 8.40
N ALA A 60 10.35 20.89 7.77
CA ALA A 60 11.61 20.14 7.82
C ALA A 60 12.27 20.25 9.22
N SER A 61 11.66 19.61 10.21
CA SER A 61 12.09 19.60 11.61
C SER A 61 12.59 18.22 12.01
N GLY A 62 13.68 18.16 12.79
CA GLY A 62 14.17 16.91 13.40
C GLY A 62 13.13 16.20 14.29
N LYS A 63 12.01 16.85 14.62
CA LYS A 63 10.84 16.23 15.25
C LYS A 63 10.15 15.19 14.36
N HIS A 64 10.11 15.40 13.04
CA HIS A 64 9.48 14.49 12.08
C HIS A 64 10.19 13.12 12.06
N GLU A 65 11.53 13.12 12.05
CA GLU A 65 12.31 11.88 12.09
C GLU A 65 12.11 11.09 13.39
N LYS A 66 12.01 11.78 14.53
CA LYS A 66 11.71 11.14 15.82
C LYS A 66 10.33 10.49 15.84
N LEU A 67 9.33 11.13 15.25
CA LEU A 67 7.97 10.58 15.14
C LEU A 67 7.91 9.37 14.21
N LEU A 68 8.64 9.39 13.09
CA LEU A 68 8.76 8.22 12.21
C LEU A 68 9.43 7.04 12.91
N LYS A 69 10.50 7.28 13.68
CA LYS A 69 11.15 6.23 14.50
C LYS A 69 10.21 5.66 15.55
N LEU A 70 9.42 6.51 16.22
CA LEU A 70 8.40 6.05 17.15
C LEU A 70 7.33 5.21 16.45
N GLN A 71 6.82 5.68 15.29
CA GLN A 71 5.83 4.95 14.51
C GLN A 71 6.34 3.54 14.15
N CYS A 72 7.57 3.42 13.64
CA CYS A 72 8.17 2.12 13.33
C CYS A 72 8.21 1.20 14.55
N LYS A 73 8.63 1.72 15.72
CA LYS A 73 8.66 0.93 16.97
C LYS A 73 7.27 0.46 17.40
N VAL A 74 6.27 1.35 17.34
CA VAL A 74 4.89 1.00 17.72
C VAL A 74 4.30 -0.01 16.75
N VAL A 75 4.51 0.13 15.43
CA VAL A 75 4.11 -0.85 14.42
C VAL A 75 4.71 -2.22 14.75
N GLU A 76 6.00 -2.25 15.08
CA GLU A 76 6.69 -3.49 15.39
C GLU A 76 6.13 -4.17 16.64
N ILE A 77 5.84 -3.41 17.69
CA ILE A 77 5.19 -3.93 18.91
C ILE A 77 3.81 -4.51 18.56
N SER A 78 2.99 -3.79 17.79
CA SER A 78 1.66 -4.24 17.38
C SER A 78 1.71 -5.53 16.55
N VAL A 79 2.59 -5.57 15.54
CA VAL A 79 2.77 -6.72 14.64
C VAL A 79 3.26 -7.93 15.42
N ASN A 80 4.31 -7.79 16.23
CA ASN A 80 4.84 -8.90 17.02
C ASN A 80 3.86 -9.40 18.08
N ALA A 81 3.07 -8.51 18.68
CA ALA A 81 2.04 -8.90 19.64
C ALA A 81 0.93 -9.73 18.94
N LEU A 82 0.48 -9.30 17.76
CA LEU A 82 -0.57 -9.97 17.02
C LEU A 82 -0.11 -11.32 16.43
N ASP A 83 1.05 -11.35 15.79
CA ASP A 83 1.64 -12.58 15.24
C ASP A 83 2.06 -13.54 16.34
N GLY A 84 2.60 -13.04 17.45
CA GLY A 84 2.91 -13.86 18.63
C GLY A 84 1.67 -14.55 19.19
N LEU A 85 0.58 -13.80 19.38
CA LEU A 85 -0.68 -14.36 19.86
C LEU A 85 -1.25 -15.40 18.88
N PHE A 86 -1.18 -15.12 17.58
CA PHE A 86 -1.66 -16.04 16.55
C PHE A 86 -0.80 -17.32 16.45
N ALA A 87 0.53 -17.19 16.47
CA ALA A 87 1.43 -18.34 16.46
C ALA A 87 1.16 -19.26 17.66
N SER A 88 0.93 -18.68 18.83
CA SER A 88 0.58 -19.44 20.05
C SER A 88 -0.72 -20.23 19.91
N THR A 89 -1.70 -19.76 19.14
CA THR A 89 -2.90 -20.56 18.85
C THR A 89 -2.55 -21.81 18.02
N LYS A 90 -1.60 -21.71 17.07
CA LYS A 90 -1.16 -22.86 16.27
C LYS A 90 -0.38 -23.89 17.09
N PHE A 91 0.46 -23.43 18.03
CA PHE A 91 1.25 -24.32 18.88
C PHE A 91 0.38 -25.14 19.84
N LYS A 92 -0.62 -24.53 20.48
CA LYS A 92 -1.55 -25.27 21.35
C LYS A 92 -2.31 -26.37 20.57
N ASN A 93 -2.71 -26.07 19.34
CA ASN A 93 -3.39 -27.04 18.46
C ASN A 93 -2.50 -28.23 18.08
N GLN A 94 -1.17 -28.09 18.06
CA GLN A 94 -0.23 -29.16 17.73
C GLN A 94 0.15 -30.04 18.94
N GLN A 95 0.01 -29.52 20.16
CA GLN A 95 0.46 -30.21 21.37
C GLN A 95 -0.62 -31.10 22.01
N GLU A 96 -1.89 -30.91 21.64
CA GLU A 96 -3.03 -31.70 22.13
C GLU A 96 -3.40 -32.91 21.24
N ASP A 97 -2.58 -33.25 20.24
CA ASP A 97 -2.82 -34.33 19.25
C ASP A 97 -2.58 -35.76 19.81
N GLY A 98 -3.05 -36.03 21.03
CA GLY A 98 -2.82 -37.28 21.75
C GLY A 98 -4.00 -37.74 22.62
N ASP A 99 -5.24 -37.68 22.11
CA ASP A 99 -6.45 -38.42 22.58
C ASP A 99 -7.69 -37.60 22.97
N ARG A 100 -7.83 -36.31 22.60
CA ARG A 100 -9.13 -35.63 22.67
C ARG A 100 -9.39 -34.73 21.46
N GLU A 101 -10.62 -34.85 20.97
CA GLU A 101 -11.28 -34.01 19.96
C GLU A 101 -10.74 -32.57 19.89
N GLU A 102 -10.34 -32.20 18.68
CA GLU A 102 -9.91 -30.90 18.16
C GLU A 102 -10.16 -29.68 19.08
N THR A 103 -9.13 -28.86 19.31
CA THR A 103 -9.21 -27.52 19.94
C THR A 103 -9.13 -26.35 18.92
N PRO A 104 -10.10 -26.20 17.98
CA PRO A 104 -10.20 -25.02 17.09
C PRO A 104 -10.71 -23.76 17.81
N GLN A 105 -11.02 -23.86 19.10
CA GLN A 105 -11.70 -22.82 19.87
C GLN A 105 -10.81 -21.58 20.10
N THR A 106 -9.53 -21.73 20.47
CA THR A 106 -8.68 -20.57 20.82
C THR A 106 -8.40 -19.65 19.63
N GLN A 107 -8.21 -20.23 18.44
CA GLN A 107 -8.06 -19.45 17.20
C GLN A 107 -9.36 -18.71 16.86
N GLU A 108 -10.52 -19.34 17.07
CA GLU A 108 -11.82 -18.71 16.86
C GLU A 108 -12.09 -17.59 17.88
N LEU A 109 -11.68 -17.76 19.15
CA LEU A 109 -11.74 -16.72 20.17
C LEU A 109 -10.89 -15.50 19.78
N LEU A 110 -9.67 -15.70 19.25
CA LEU A 110 -8.84 -14.61 18.72
C LEU A 110 -9.52 -13.89 17.55
N PHE A 111 -10.11 -14.63 16.62
CA PHE A 111 -10.84 -14.03 15.50
C PHE A 111 -12.10 -13.27 15.95
N ASN A 112 -12.79 -13.77 16.97
CA ASN A 112 -13.93 -13.08 17.58
C ASN A 112 -13.50 -11.81 18.32
N TYR A 113 -12.33 -11.82 18.96
CA TYR A 113 -11.72 -10.62 19.57
C TYR A 113 -11.41 -9.56 18.54
N VAL A 114 -10.70 -9.92 17.48
CA VAL A 114 -10.30 -8.95 16.43
C VAL A 114 -11.53 -8.31 15.77
N ARG A 115 -12.61 -9.07 15.60
CA ARG A 115 -13.87 -8.58 14.99
C ARG A 115 -14.88 -8.00 15.97
N GLY A 116 -14.65 -8.05 17.27
CA GLY A 116 -15.65 -7.69 18.28
C GLY A 116 -16.95 -8.50 18.16
N LYS A 117 -16.86 -9.83 17.92
CA LYS A 117 -18.02 -10.73 17.75
C LYS A 117 -18.37 -11.55 19.00
N PHE A 118 -17.81 -11.23 20.17
CA PHE A 118 -18.29 -11.81 21.42
C PHE A 118 -19.69 -11.28 21.73
N ARG A 119 -20.53 -12.15 22.30
CA ARG A 119 -21.91 -11.82 22.64
C ARG A 119 -22.11 -12.01 24.13
N ASP A 120 -22.68 -10.99 24.76
CA ASP A 120 -23.23 -11.10 26.11
C ASP A 120 -24.62 -11.76 26.07
N ASP A 121 -25.18 -12.07 27.24
CA ASP A 121 -26.51 -12.64 27.43
C ASP A 121 -27.61 -11.79 26.76
N GLU A 122 -27.37 -10.47 26.66
CA GLU A 122 -28.21 -9.49 25.95
C GLU A 122 -27.99 -9.45 24.43
N LYS A 123 -27.16 -10.34 23.88
CA LYS A 123 -26.75 -10.42 22.45
C LYS A 123 -26.02 -9.17 21.92
N GLN A 124 -25.57 -8.27 22.80
CA GLN A 124 -24.72 -7.13 22.42
C GLN A 124 -23.34 -7.63 21.93
N THR A 125 -22.85 -7.11 20.80
CA THR A 125 -21.58 -7.54 20.19
C THR A 125 -20.41 -6.65 20.59
N GLY A 126 -19.29 -7.23 21.03
CA GLY A 126 -18.05 -6.54 21.36
C GLY A 126 -16.83 -7.49 21.46
N PRO A 127 -15.68 -7.06 22.01
CA PRO A 127 -15.42 -5.76 22.60
C PRO A 127 -15.16 -4.69 21.53
N LYS A 128 -15.42 -3.44 21.89
CA LYS A 128 -14.98 -2.26 21.15
C LYS A 128 -14.09 -1.41 22.04
N PHE A 129 -13.18 -0.68 21.43
CA PHE A 129 -12.20 0.16 22.10
C PHE A 129 -12.39 1.61 21.68
N PRO A 130 -12.13 2.56 22.59
CA PRO A 130 -12.30 3.97 22.26
C PRO A 130 -11.18 4.42 21.32
N CYS A 131 -11.55 5.04 20.20
CA CYS A 131 -10.63 5.77 19.33
C CYS A 131 -11.07 7.24 19.27
N ARG A 132 -10.10 8.15 19.30
CA ARG A 132 -10.36 9.59 19.28
C ARG A 132 -10.25 10.09 17.84
N ASN A 133 -11.37 10.55 17.29
CA ASN A 133 -11.38 11.28 16.03
C ASN A 133 -11.11 12.77 16.31
N GLU A 134 -10.20 13.39 15.55
CA GLU A 134 -9.88 14.82 15.67
C GLU A 134 -10.93 15.76 15.03
N ASN A 135 -12.17 15.30 14.88
CA ASN A 135 -13.26 16.17 14.44
C ASN A 135 -13.65 17.16 15.56
N GLU A 136 -14.15 18.34 15.18
CA GLU A 136 -14.36 19.55 16.00
C GLU A 136 -15.10 19.34 17.36
N ASN A 137 -15.78 18.21 17.56
CA ASN A 137 -16.52 17.89 18.78
C ASN A 137 -15.81 16.95 19.78
N SER A 138 -14.59 16.44 19.49
CA SER A 138 -13.88 15.50 20.39
C SER A 138 -14.74 14.30 20.87
N GLN A 139 -15.63 13.79 20.02
CA GLN A 139 -16.48 12.65 20.35
C GLN A 139 -15.65 11.36 20.34
N ILE A 140 -15.82 10.52 21.37
CA ILE A 140 -15.16 9.21 21.46
C ILE A 140 -15.99 8.19 20.70
N ASP A 141 -15.43 7.67 19.62
CA ASP A 141 -16.04 6.61 18.82
C ASP A 141 -15.49 5.25 19.24
N TRP A 142 -16.31 4.21 19.18
CA TRP A 142 -15.97 2.86 19.61
C TRP A 142 -15.74 1.94 18.41
N TYR A 143 -14.51 1.42 18.28
CA TYR A 143 -14.09 0.59 17.17
C TYR A 143 -13.63 -0.79 17.62
N THR A 144 -13.89 -1.80 16.79
CA THR A 144 -13.25 -3.11 16.92
C THR A 144 -11.78 -3.03 16.52
N ILE A 145 -10.95 -4.00 16.91
CA ILE A 145 -9.53 -4.02 16.50
C ILE A 145 -9.39 -3.98 14.98
N LEU A 146 -10.26 -4.69 14.25
CA LEU A 146 -10.24 -4.69 12.80
C LEU A 146 -10.51 -3.30 12.21
N GLU A 147 -11.53 -2.59 12.71
CA GLU A 147 -11.82 -1.21 12.28
C GLU A 147 -10.69 -0.25 12.67
N MET A 148 -10.05 -0.44 13.84
CA MET A 148 -8.87 0.35 14.21
C MET A 148 -7.69 0.12 13.26
N ILE A 149 -7.48 -1.11 12.77
CA ILE A 149 -6.43 -1.42 11.77
C ILE A 149 -6.76 -0.75 10.43
N GLU A 150 -8.03 -0.75 10.03
CA GLU A 150 -8.48 -0.05 8.82
C GLU A 150 -8.26 1.46 8.90
N GLU A 151 -8.56 2.06 10.04
CA GLU A 151 -8.36 3.50 10.28
C GLU A 151 -6.87 3.87 10.36
N ALA A 152 -6.04 3.01 10.97
CA ALA A 152 -4.60 3.21 11.01
C ALA A 152 -3.94 3.09 9.63
N ASP A 153 -4.54 2.31 8.72
CA ASP A 153 -4.16 2.16 7.30
C ASP A 153 -2.65 1.83 7.10
N CYS A 154 -2.09 1.05 8.03
CA CYS A 154 -0.69 0.61 8.06
C CYS A 154 -0.53 -0.75 7.37
N ASN A 155 0.34 -0.84 6.35
CA ASN A 155 0.52 -2.03 5.53
C ASN A 155 1.05 -3.24 6.34
N GLU A 156 1.90 -2.97 7.32
CA GLU A 156 2.56 -3.95 8.17
C GLU A 156 1.57 -4.68 9.09
N LEU A 157 0.51 -3.99 9.55
CA LEU A 157 -0.57 -4.62 10.32
C LEU A 157 -1.38 -5.60 9.47
N PHE A 158 -1.67 -5.26 8.21
CA PHE A 158 -2.28 -6.19 7.26
C PHE A 158 -1.33 -7.30 6.82
N ALA A 159 -0.03 -7.08 6.92
CA ALA A 159 0.99 -8.08 6.62
C ALA A 159 1.07 -9.19 7.67
N THR A 160 0.42 -9.06 8.83
CA THR A 160 0.41 -10.11 9.87
C THR A 160 -0.25 -11.41 9.40
N ASP A 161 0.25 -12.54 9.89
CA ASP A 161 -0.32 -13.87 9.60
C ASP A 161 -1.71 -14.03 10.23
N CYS A 162 -1.97 -13.33 11.33
CA CYS A 162 -3.27 -13.29 11.99
C CYS A 162 -4.36 -12.74 11.06
N ILE A 163 -4.16 -11.53 10.51
CA ILE A 163 -5.15 -10.87 9.64
C ILE A 163 -5.29 -11.60 8.31
N TYR A 164 -4.18 -12.09 7.76
CA TYR A 164 -4.23 -12.90 6.54
C TYR A 164 -5.00 -14.22 6.74
N SER A 165 -4.81 -14.90 7.88
CA SER A 165 -5.56 -16.13 8.17
C SER A 165 -7.04 -15.85 8.45
N LEU A 166 -7.34 -14.70 9.05
CA LEU A 166 -8.71 -14.22 9.27
C LEU A 166 -9.43 -14.00 7.94
N THR A 167 -8.81 -13.31 6.99
CA THR A 167 -9.38 -13.05 5.66
C THR A 167 -9.52 -14.32 4.83
N GLN A 168 -8.54 -15.22 4.90
CA GLN A 168 -8.64 -16.51 4.23
C GLN A 168 -9.80 -17.35 4.80
N LYS A 169 -10.03 -17.30 6.12
CA LYS A 169 -11.19 -17.95 6.75
C LYS A 169 -12.49 -17.32 6.24
N ASP A 170 -12.57 -15.99 6.13
CA ASP A 170 -13.75 -15.31 5.58
C ASP A 170 -14.07 -15.73 4.16
N TRP A 171 -13.04 -15.73 3.30
CA TRP A 171 -13.16 -16.19 1.94
C TRP A 171 -13.70 -17.63 1.86
N LYS A 172 -13.18 -18.54 2.70
CA LYS A 172 -13.59 -19.95 2.76
C LYS A 172 -15.00 -20.15 3.33
N THR A 173 -15.36 -19.42 4.40
CA THR A 173 -16.70 -19.54 5.01
C THR A 173 -17.79 -18.95 4.14
N GLY A 174 -17.42 -18.08 3.19
CA GLY A 174 -18.35 -17.37 2.33
C GLY A 174 -19.29 -16.46 3.11
N ARG A 175 -20.24 -15.83 2.41
CA ARG A 175 -21.30 -15.07 3.06
C ARG A 175 -22.22 -16.05 3.79
N ARG A 176 -22.29 -16.01 5.14
CA ARG A 176 -23.37 -16.73 5.85
C ARG A 176 -24.70 -16.12 5.35
N PRO A 177 -25.71 -16.92 4.96
CA PRO A 177 -27.02 -16.36 4.68
C PRO A 177 -27.48 -15.63 5.94
N CYS A 178 -27.67 -14.31 5.83
CA CYS A 178 -28.10 -13.49 6.95
C CYS A 178 -29.39 -14.09 7.53
N LYS A 179 -29.30 -14.67 8.73
CA LYS A 179 -30.49 -14.91 9.54
C LYS A 179 -30.88 -13.54 10.09
N CYS A 180 -32.03 -13.08 9.64
CA CYS A 180 -32.76 -11.87 9.99
C CYS A 180 -32.09 -10.51 9.69
N GLY A 181 -32.96 -9.54 9.34
CA GLY A 181 -32.61 -8.24 8.83
C GLY A 181 -31.87 -7.39 9.85
N SER A 182 -30.76 -6.82 9.41
CA SER A 182 -30.16 -5.65 10.02
C SER A 182 -29.72 -4.79 8.86
N THR A 183 -30.40 -3.66 8.75
CA THR A 183 -30.21 -2.60 7.77
C THR A 183 -28.79 -2.05 7.91
N ALA A 184 -27.94 -2.30 6.92
CA ALA A 184 -26.80 -1.44 6.68
C ALA A 184 -27.33 -0.25 5.87
N ASP A 185 -27.69 0.82 6.58
CA ASP A 185 -27.86 2.13 5.98
C ASP A 185 -26.48 2.61 5.54
N TYR A 186 -26.25 2.63 4.24
CA TYR A 186 -25.30 3.54 3.61
C TYR A 186 -25.89 3.97 2.28
N SER A 187 -26.55 5.12 2.32
CA SER A 187 -26.90 5.90 1.14
C SER A 187 -25.61 6.47 0.55
N ASP A 188 -25.28 6.11 -0.70
CA ASP A 188 -24.82 7.14 -1.62
C ASP A 188 -25.16 6.83 -3.09
N SER A 189 -25.99 7.73 -3.62
CA SER A 189 -25.99 8.36 -4.94
C SER A 189 -25.34 7.69 -6.16
N SER A 190 -26.19 7.54 -7.18
CA SER A 190 -25.93 7.75 -8.61
C SER A 190 -25.01 6.79 -9.37
N LEU A 191 -25.62 5.88 -10.14
CA LEU A 191 -25.45 5.85 -11.60
C LEU A 191 -26.50 4.92 -12.24
N GLN A 192 -27.42 5.47 -13.02
CA GLN A 192 -28.23 4.67 -13.94
C GLN A 192 -27.40 4.33 -15.18
N PRO A 193 -27.35 3.07 -15.64
CA PRO A 193 -27.02 2.77 -17.01
C PRO A 193 -28.30 2.79 -17.85
N LYS A 194 -28.41 3.79 -18.73
CA LYS A 194 -29.33 3.72 -19.87
C LYS A 194 -28.86 2.59 -20.78
N THR A 195 -29.68 1.58 -20.92
CA THR A 195 -29.60 0.59 -21.99
C THR A 195 -29.82 1.30 -23.33
N ASN A 196 -28.82 1.28 -24.21
CA ASN A 196 -29.05 1.29 -25.64
C ASN A 196 -28.04 0.35 -26.28
N GLU A 197 -28.58 -0.69 -26.90
CA GLU A 197 -27.87 -1.58 -27.81
C GLU A 197 -27.14 -0.76 -28.87
N GLN A 198 -25.85 -1.03 -29.03
CA GLN A 198 -25.20 -1.02 -30.34
C GLN A 198 -23.98 -1.92 -30.28
N ASN A 199 -24.13 -3.09 -30.90
CA ASN A 199 -23.06 -4.04 -31.18
C ASN A 199 -22.03 -3.39 -32.12
N HIS A 200 -20.93 -2.92 -31.54
CA HIS A 200 -19.66 -2.79 -32.23
C HIS A 200 -18.57 -3.21 -31.24
N SER A 201 -17.87 -4.30 -31.57
CA SER A 201 -16.75 -4.83 -30.79
C SER A 201 -15.60 -3.82 -30.81
N ASN A 202 -15.59 -2.92 -29.84
CA ASN A 202 -14.53 -1.93 -29.63
C ASN A 202 -13.29 -2.66 -29.06
N PRO A 203 -12.14 -2.65 -29.76
CA PRO A 203 -10.90 -3.27 -29.24
C PRO A 203 -10.42 -2.64 -27.93
N CYS A 204 -10.84 -1.40 -27.65
CA CYS A 204 -10.58 -0.72 -26.38
C CYS A 204 -11.38 -1.33 -25.22
N ALA A 205 -12.61 -1.77 -25.46
CA ALA A 205 -13.44 -2.43 -24.45
C ALA A 205 -12.88 -3.82 -24.08
N THR A 206 -12.38 -4.57 -25.06
CA THR A 206 -11.69 -5.84 -24.81
C THR A 206 -10.39 -5.65 -24.03
N GLY A 207 -9.61 -4.59 -24.32
CA GLY A 207 -8.40 -4.27 -23.56
C GLY A 207 -8.68 -3.92 -22.10
N LEU A 208 -9.72 -3.11 -21.85
CA LEU A 208 -10.19 -2.76 -20.50
C LEU A 208 -10.65 -3.99 -19.70
N LEU A 209 -11.30 -4.95 -20.34
CA LEU A 209 -11.69 -6.21 -19.69
C LEU A 209 -10.48 -7.06 -19.29
N ILE A 210 -9.43 -7.10 -20.11
CA ILE A 210 -8.20 -7.84 -19.80
C ILE A 210 -7.47 -7.20 -18.62
N ILE A 211 -7.36 -5.86 -18.58
CA ILE A 211 -6.78 -5.14 -17.44
C ILE A 211 -7.63 -5.37 -16.18
N ARG A 212 -8.95 -5.36 -16.31
CA ARG A 212 -9.85 -5.68 -15.19
C ARG A 212 -9.69 -7.13 -14.73
N SER A 213 -9.36 -8.05 -15.63
CA SER A 213 -9.07 -9.45 -15.31
C SER A 213 -7.80 -9.63 -14.50
N MET A 214 -6.82 -8.71 -14.57
CA MET A 214 -5.62 -8.78 -13.74
C MET A 214 -5.94 -8.70 -12.25
N ARG A 215 -7.07 -8.10 -11.86
CA ARG A 215 -7.53 -8.11 -10.46
C ARG A 215 -7.83 -9.52 -9.94
N PHE A 216 -8.15 -10.48 -10.81
CA PHE A 216 -8.33 -11.87 -10.37
C PHE A 216 -7.00 -12.54 -10.01
N LEU A 217 -5.87 -12.10 -10.56
CA LEU A 217 -4.56 -12.66 -10.20
C LEU A 217 -4.19 -12.35 -8.73
N ILE A 218 -4.73 -11.26 -8.18
CA ILE A 218 -4.56 -10.84 -6.79
C ILE A 218 -5.20 -11.85 -5.81
N LEU A 219 -6.21 -12.62 -6.23
CA LEU A 219 -6.84 -13.64 -5.38
C LEU A 219 -5.94 -14.83 -5.06
N SER A 220 -4.90 -15.06 -5.87
CA SER A 220 -4.03 -16.21 -5.69
C SER A 220 -2.87 -15.90 -4.76
N ASP A 221 -2.57 -16.82 -3.85
CA ASP A 221 -1.50 -16.66 -2.86
C ASP A 221 -0.10 -16.63 -3.49
N LEU A 222 0.07 -17.31 -4.64
CA LEU A 222 1.36 -17.40 -5.33
C LEU A 222 1.60 -16.24 -6.32
N ILE A 223 0.59 -15.87 -7.11
CA ILE A 223 0.74 -14.88 -8.19
C ILE A 223 0.39 -13.48 -7.69
N GLY A 224 -0.39 -13.35 -6.62
CA GLY A 224 -0.84 -12.08 -6.07
C GLY A 224 0.30 -11.11 -5.72
N PRO A 225 1.28 -11.49 -4.88
CA PRO A 225 2.42 -10.62 -4.55
C PRO A 225 3.25 -10.23 -5.77
N VAL A 226 3.42 -11.14 -6.73
CA VAL A 226 4.15 -10.88 -7.97
C VAL A 226 3.38 -9.90 -8.86
N ALA A 227 2.05 -10.05 -8.95
CA ALA A 227 1.19 -9.21 -9.76
C ALA A 227 1.12 -7.77 -9.23
N THR A 228 0.98 -7.60 -7.90
CA THR A 228 0.98 -6.26 -7.28
C THR A 228 2.33 -5.55 -7.44
N MET A 229 3.41 -6.31 -7.31
CA MET A 229 4.77 -5.82 -7.54
C MET A 229 5.02 -5.43 -9.00
N LEU A 230 4.61 -6.26 -9.95
CA LEU A 230 4.72 -6.00 -11.38
C LEU A 230 3.90 -4.76 -11.78
N TRP A 231 2.68 -4.61 -11.26
CA TRP A 231 1.87 -3.42 -11.49
C TRP A 231 2.60 -2.15 -11.04
N LYS A 232 3.13 -2.14 -9.80
CA LYS A 232 3.89 -0.98 -9.30
C LYS A 232 5.16 -0.69 -10.12
N LEU A 233 5.86 -1.73 -10.58
CA LEU A 233 7.05 -1.59 -11.42
C LEU A 233 6.71 -1.00 -12.80
N ILE A 234 5.61 -1.44 -13.42
CA ILE A 234 5.16 -0.89 -14.71
C ILE A 234 4.83 0.60 -14.57
N PHE A 235 4.00 0.98 -13.59
CA PHE A 235 3.52 2.37 -13.51
C PHE A 235 4.55 3.35 -12.97
N ASN A 236 5.34 2.96 -11.97
CA ASN A 236 6.24 3.89 -11.29
C ASN A 236 7.64 3.94 -11.90
N ASP A 237 8.09 2.90 -12.63
CA ASP A 237 9.46 2.83 -13.15
C ASP A 237 9.50 2.70 -14.68
N LEU A 238 8.72 1.77 -15.26
CA LEU A 238 8.76 1.55 -16.71
C LEU A 238 8.23 2.76 -17.48
N ILE A 239 7.09 3.33 -17.10
CA ILE A 239 6.49 4.48 -17.80
C ILE A 239 7.44 5.69 -17.83
N PRO A 240 8.00 6.20 -16.71
CA PRO A 240 8.91 7.33 -16.76
C PRO A 240 10.20 7.02 -17.52
N PHE A 241 10.74 5.80 -17.40
CA PHE A 241 11.89 5.38 -18.19
C PHE A 241 11.58 5.36 -19.70
N LEU A 242 10.45 4.78 -20.07
CA LEU A 242 9.99 4.72 -21.46
C LEU A 242 9.71 6.12 -22.03
N ALA A 243 9.31 7.09 -21.19
CA ALA A 243 9.19 8.48 -21.60
C ALA A 243 10.54 9.08 -22.02
N ILE A 244 11.62 8.82 -21.26
CA ILE A 244 12.99 9.25 -21.62
C ILE A 244 13.42 8.61 -22.95
N VAL A 245 13.24 7.29 -23.08
CA VAL A 245 13.52 6.57 -24.33
C VAL A 245 12.68 7.13 -25.49
N GLY A 246 11.41 7.46 -25.24
CA GLY A 246 10.51 8.06 -26.23
C GLY A 246 11.00 9.42 -26.75
N VAL A 247 11.56 10.27 -25.88
CA VAL A 247 12.18 11.55 -26.29
C VAL A 247 13.38 11.31 -27.21
N ILE A 248 14.21 10.32 -26.89
CA ILE A 248 15.39 9.97 -27.70
C ILE A 248 14.95 9.40 -29.05
N ILE A 249 13.97 8.50 -29.07
CA ILE A 249 13.37 7.94 -30.30
C ILE A 249 12.82 9.07 -31.17
N ALA A 250 12.12 10.05 -30.59
CA ALA A 250 11.60 11.18 -31.35
C ALA A 250 12.71 12.06 -31.93
N ALA A 251 13.75 12.38 -31.15
CA ALA A 251 14.88 13.21 -31.59
C ALA A 251 15.68 12.55 -32.73
N PHE A 252 16.08 11.30 -32.54
CA PHE A 252 16.79 10.53 -33.58
C PHE A 252 15.87 10.17 -34.74
N GLY A 253 14.57 9.98 -34.51
CA GLY A 253 13.57 9.72 -35.54
C GLY A 253 13.42 10.86 -36.54
N VAL A 254 13.31 12.10 -36.05
CA VAL A 254 13.31 13.30 -36.90
C VAL A 254 14.65 13.42 -37.63
N PHE A 255 15.76 13.13 -36.95
CA PHE A 255 17.08 13.19 -37.55
C PHE A 255 17.28 12.17 -38.68
N PHE A 256 16.94 10.90 -38.48
CA PHE A 256 17.00 9.86 -39.50
C PHE A 256 16.02 10.12 -40.64
N PHE A 257 14.82 10.63 -40.35
CA PHE A 257 13.87 11.00 -41.41
C PHE A 257 14.45 12.07 -42.34
N ASN A 258 15.07 13.12 -41.80
CA ASN A 258 15.69 14.17 -42.61
C ASN A 258 16.94 13.70 -43.38
N LEU A 259 17.66 12.70 -42.85
CA LEU A 259 18.85 12.14 -43.49
C LEU A 259 18.52 11.14 -44.61
N LEU A 260 17.63 10.17 -44.35
CA LEU A 260 17.28 9.11 -45.31
C LEU A 260 16.25 9.56 -46.35
N PHE A 261 15.32 10.42 -45.95
CA PHE A 261 14.20 10.88 -46.78
C PHE A 261 14.27 12.40 -46.93
N THR A 262 15.16 12.88 -47.79
CA THR A 262 15.15 14.30 -48.16
C THR A 262 13.79 14.62 -48.79
N VAL A 263 13.09 15.63 -48.28
CA VAL A 263 11.74 16.03 -48.74
C VAL A 263 11.69 16.20 -50.27
N THR A 264 12.83 16.54 -50.88
CA THR A 264 13.07 16.71 -52.33
C THR A 264 12.78 15.49 -53.20
N GLY A 265 12.79 14.26 -52.66
CA GLY A 265 12.56 13.02 -53.43
C GLY A 265 11.10 12.57 -53.57
N ALA A 266 10.16 13.21 -52.85
CA ALA A 266 8.74 12.84 -52.86
C ALA A 266 7.96 13.48 -54.01
N ASP A 267 7.08 12.71 -54.66
CA ASP A 267 6.19 13.20 -55.73
C ASP A 267 5.43 14.47 -55.28
N PRO A 268 5.48 15.57 -56.06
CA PRO A 268 4.92 16.87 -55.67
C PRO A 268 3.40 16.82 -55.47
N VAL A 269 2.71 15.89 -56.15
CA VAL A 269 1.27 15.63 -56.01
C VAL A 269 0.94 15.01 -54.65
N TYR A 270 1.79 14.09 -54.17
CA TYR A 270 1.60 13.42 -52.89
C TYR A 270 1.95 14.32 -51.70
N ARG A 271 2.96 15.20 -51.86
CA ARG A 271 3.39 16.15 -50.81
C ARG A 271 2.27 17.11 -50.38
N ASN A 272 1.39 17.52 -51.30
CA ASN A 272 0.25 18.40 -51.00
C ASN A 272 -0.97 17.68 -50.39
N SER A 273 -0.93 16.36 -50.24
CA SER A 273 -2.01 15.59 -49.62
C SER A 273 -2.06 15.79 -48.10
N THR A 274 -3.26 15.88 -47.53
CA THR A 274 -3.48 15.94 -46.08
C THR A 274 -2.83 14.75 -45.33
N TRP A 275 -2.74 13.60 -45.99
CA TRP A 275 -2.20 12.36 -45.42
C TRP A 275 -0.66 12.34 -45.36
N TYR A 276 0.03 13.17 -46.15
CA TYR A 276 1.50 13.22 -46.19
C TYR A 276 2.11 13.53 -44.82
N ARG A 277 1.51 14.48 -44.09
CA ARG A 277 1.95 14.86 -42.74
C ARG A 277 1.86 13.70 -41.75
N TRP A 278 0.79 12.92 -41.84
CA TRP A 278 0.58 11.75 -40.99
C TRP A 278 1.56 10.63 -41.32
N HIS A 279 1.73 10.29 -42.61
CA HIS A 279 2.68 9.28 -43.04
C HIS A 279 4.13 9.63 -42.67
N THR A 280 4.52 10.90 -42.86
CA THR A 280 5.82 11.43 -42.44
C THR A 280 6.05 11.28 -40.93
N PHE A 281 5.04 11.65 -40.12
CA PHE A 281 5.11 11.52 -38.68
C PHE A 281 5.22 10.05 -38.22
N VAL A 282 4.36 9.18 -38.75
CA VAL A 282 4.37 7.74 -38.43
C VAL A 282 5.70 7.10 -38.78
N GLN A 283 6.27 7.45 -39.94
CA GLN A 283 7.54 6.90 -40.38
C GLN A 283 8.73 7.40 -39.55
N GLY A 284 8.72 8.70 -39.18
CA GLY A 284 9.73 9.27 -38.29
C GLY A 284 9.81 8.57 -36.93
N ILE A 285 8.69 8.00 -36.44
CA ILE A 285 8.66 7.22 -35.20
C ILE A 285 8.92 5.72 -35.46
N THR A 286 8.37 5.16 -36.53
CA THR A 286 8.44 3.72 -36.82
C THR A 286 9.87 3.27 -37.14
N LEU A 287 10.66 4.12 -37.81
CA LEU A 287 12.04 3.83 -38.19
C LEU A 287 12.96 3.62 -36.96
N PRO A 288 13.15 4.60 -36.05
CA PRO A 288 13.96 4.41 -34.84
C PRO A 288 13.39 3.32 -33.92
N PHE A 289 12.08 3.11 -33.90
CA PHE A 289 11.45 2.03 -33.15
C PHE A 289 11.80 0.64 -33.69
N ASN A 290 11.83 0.46 -35.02
CA ASN A 290 12.28 -0.80 -35.62
C ASN A 290 13.76 -1.06 -35.32
N ILE A 291 14.60 -0.02 -35.29
CA ILE A 291 16.02 -0.12 -34.93
C ILE A 291 16.20 -0.53 -33.45
N LEU A 292 15.40 0.03 -32.54
CA LEU A 292 15.38 -0.36 -31.12
C LEU A 292 15.15 -1.87 -30.95
N PHE A 293 14.18 -2.45 -31.67
CA PHE A 293 13.88 -3.88 -31.62
C PHE A 293 14.72 -4.72 -32.58
N THR A 294 15.81 -4.18 -33.13
CA THR A 294 16.74 -4.87 -34.04
C THR A 294 16.06 -5.45 -35.30
N ASN A 295 14.94 -4.87 -35.74
CA ASN A 295 14.22 -5.28 -36.94
C ASN A 295 14.82 -4.65 -38.20
N PHE A 296 16.09 -4.96 -38.49
CA PHE A 296 16.85 -4.39 -39.61
C PHE A 296 16.35 -4.85 -40.98
N ASP A 297 15.73 -6.03 -41.07
CA ASP A 297 15.23 -6.62 -42.33
C ASP A 297 14.12 -5.79 -42.99
N LYS A 298 13.48 -4.88 -42.24
CA LYS A 298 12.45 -3.97 -42.76
C LYS A 298 13.02 -2.67 -43.32
N MET A 299 14.34 -2.47 -43.22
CA MET A 299 15.06 -1.29 -43.70
C MET A 299 16.01 -1.72 -44.81
N GLU A 300 15.54 -1.70 -46.06
CA GLU A 300 16.41 -1.93 -47.22
C GLU A 300 17.30 -0.69 -47.44
N PHE A 301 18.50 -0.71 -46.85
CA PHE A 301 19.54 0.30 -47.10
C PHE A 301 20.23 0.15 -48.47
N LYS A 302 19.74 -0.74 -49.34
CA LYS A 302 20.38 -1.03 -50.63
C LYS A 302 19.80 -0.11 -51.71
N SER A 303 20.60 0.87 -52.14
CA SER A 303 20.31 1.72 -53.29
C SER A 303 20.47 0.95 -54.60
N GLU A 304 19.42 0.24 -55.04
CA GLU A 304 19.32 -0.04 -56.47
C GLU A 304 18.89 1.25 -57.18
N ILE A 305 19.87 1.91 -57.79
CA ILE A 305 19.68 3.05 -58.70
C ILE A 305 18.75 2.58 -59.81
N THR A 306 17.47 2.82 -59.66
CA THR A 306 16.51 2.76 -60.77
C THR A 306 15.72 4.04 -60.72
N ASN A 307 15.73 4.77 -61.83
CA ASN A 307 15.09 6.07 -62.04
C ASN A 307 13.56 5.99 -61.93
N GLN A 308 13.02 5.62 -60.77
CA GLN A 308 11.59 5.56 -60.51
C GLN A 308 11.28 6.13 -59.12
N ASN A 309 10.14 6.80 -59.08
CA ASN A 309 9.63 7.64 -58.00
C ASN A 309 9.81 6.96 -56.63
N VAL A 310 10.58 7.62 -55.75
CA VAL A 310 10.90 7.12 -54.42
C VAL A 310 9.61 7.06 -53.59
N THR A 311 9.12 5.85 -53.32
CA THR A 311 8.02 5.66 -52.37
C THR A 311 8.55 5.81 -50.95
N ILE A 312 8.03 6.81 -50.26
CA ILE A 312 8.31 7.12 -48.86
C ILE A 312 8.11 5.85 -48.01
N GLY A 313 9.18 5.39 -47.35
CA GLY A 313 9.16 4.20 -46.48
C GLY A 313 9.73 2.92 -47.08
N LYS A 314 10.24 2.92 -48.32
CA LYS A 314 10.86 1.72 -48.92
C LYS A 314 12.27 1.90 -49.47
N GLN A 315 12.70 3.12 -49.81
CA GLN A 315 14.02 3.32 -50.44
C GLN A 315 14.69 4.58 -49.91
N ALA A 316 15.94 4.45 -49.44
CA ALA A 316 16.78 5.58 -49.02
C ALA A 316 17.39 6.29 -50.25
N HIS A 317 17.56 7.61 -50.17
CA HIS A 317 18.18 8.39 -51.26
C HIS A 317 19.69 8.12 -51.37
N SER A 318 20.23 8.02 -52.58
CA SER A 318 21.62 7.61 -52.84
C SER A 318 22.69 8.67 -52.55
N GLU A 319 22.31 9.88 -52.14
CA GLU A 319 23.24 11.03 -51.96
C GLU A 319 23.48 11.43 -50.49
N GLY A 320 23.17 10.55 -49.55
CA GLY A 320 23.58 10.72 -48.15
C GLY A 320 25.06 10.35 -47.94
N LEU A 321 25.79 11.10 -47.10
CA LEU A 321 27.12 10.70 -46.63
C LEU A 321 26.99 9.39 -45.83
N GLY A 322 27.09 8.23 -46.50
CA GLY A 322 26.83 6.92 -45.88
C GLY A 322 27.69 6.62 -44.64
N PHE A 323 28.86 7.26 -44.52
CA PHE A 323 29.67 7.23 -43.30
C PHE A 323 28.96 7.88 -42.10
N PHE A 324 28.31 9.03 -42.30
CA PHE A 324 27.61 9.76 -41.25
C PHE A 324 26.33 9.03 -40.81
N GLU A 325 25.63 8.42 -41.75
CA GLU A 325 24.46 7.56 -41.48
C GLU A 325 24.84 6.36 -40.60
N ASN A 326 25.84 5.59 -41.03
CA ASN A 326 26.32 4.42 -40.29
C ASN A 326 26.87 4.79 -38.90
N LEU A 327 27.56 5.93 -38.78
CA LEU A 327 28.04 6.44 -37.50
C LEU A 327 26.88 6.79 -36.55
N MET A 328 25.85 7.48 -37.05
CA MET A 328 24.70 7.88 -36.22
C MET A 328 23.82 6.69 -35.86
N LEU A 329 23.69 5.70 -36.74
CA LEU A 329 23.06 4.41 -36.43
C LEU A 329 23.82 3.65 -35.34
N PHE A 330 25.16 3.63 -35.40
CA PHE A 330 25.99 3.01 -34.37
C PHE A 330 25.83 3.70 -33.01
N ILE A 331 25.86 5.04 -32.99
CA ILE A 331 25.66 5.81 -31.75
C ILE A 331 24.25 5.58 -31.18
N PHE A 332 23.21 5.60 -32.03
CA PHE A 332 21.84 5.35 -31.60
C PHE A 332 21.65 3.94 -31.04
N MET A 333 22.16 2.91 -31.74
CA MET A 333 22.10 1.52 -31.26
C MET A 333 22.91 1.34 -29.97
N GLY A 334 24.10 1.92 -29.86
CA GLY A 334 24.88 1.89 -28.63
C GLY A 334 24.14 2.53 -27.46
N LEU A 335 23.54 3.71 -27.68
CA LEU A 335 22.81 4.42 -26.64
C LEU A 335 21.55 3.65 -26.21
N VAL A 336 20.69 3.27 -27.15
CA VAL A 336 19.39 2.69 -26.80
C VAL A 336 19.52 1.21 -26.42
N ASN A 337 20.23 0.41 -27.22
CA ASN A 337 20.26 -1.05 -27.02
C ASN A 337 21.28 -1.47 -25.97
N ILE A 338 22.45 -0.82 -25.90
CA ILE A 338 23.48 -1.20 -24.93
C ILE A 338 23.32 -0.42 -23.63
N VAL A 339 23.12 0.90 -23.68
CA VAL A 339 23.05 1.69 -22.43
C VAL A 339 21.65 1.63 -21.83
N MET A 340 20.61 2.01 -22.57
CA MET A 340 19.28 2.18 -22.00
C MET A 340 18.62 0.85 -21.60
N LEU A 341 18.61 -0.18 -22.45
CA LEU A 341 18.03 -1.48 -22.07
C LEU A 341 18.75 -2.12 -20.87
N ASN A 342 20.07 -2.03 -20.80
CA ASN A 342 20.82 -2.55 -19.65
C ASN A 342 20.53 -1.76 -18.37
N LEU A 343 20.38 -0.43 -18.46
CA LEU A 343 19.95 0.39 -17.34
C LEU A 343 18.52 0.01 -16.88
N LEU A 344 17.60 -0.24 -17.83
CA LEU A 344 16.23 -0.66 -17.50
C LEU A 344 16.23 -1.99 -16.73
N ILE A 345 17.01 -2.97 -17.19
CA ILE A 345 17.15 -4.25 -16.50
C ILE A 345 17.72 -4.05 -15.10
N ALA A 346 18.75 -3.20 -14.94
CA ALA A 346 19.35 -2.91 -13.64
C ALA A 346 18.37 -2.21 -12.68
N LEU A 347 17.61 -1.23 -13.18
CA LEU A 347 16.57 -0.54 -12.41
C LEU A 347 15.47 -1.50 -11.97
N PHE A 348 15.01 -2.37 -12.86
CA PHE A 348 14.04 -3.41 -12.52
C PHE A 348 14.58 -4.39 -11.51
N SER A 349 15.82 -4.87 -11.65
CA SER A 349 16.42 -5.76 -10.65
C SER A 349 16.48 -5.11 -9.25
N LEU A 350 16.88 -3.84 -9.18
CA LEU A 350 16.93 -3.11 -7.92
C LEU A 350 15.54 -2.89 -7.33
N ARG A 351 14.56 -2.48 -8.15
CA ARG A 351 13.18 -2.27 -7.68
C ARG A 351 12.54 -3.59 -7.27
N VAL A 352 12.73 -4.65 -8.03
CA VAL A 352 12.23 -5.98 -7.71
C VAL A 352 12.72 -6.42 -6.35
N ASN A 353 14.02 -6.30 -6.10
CA ASN A 353 14.59 -6.69 -4.81
C ASN A 353 14.07 -5.83 -3.64
N ARG A 354 13.93 -4.52 -3.85
CA ARG A 354 13.38 -3.61 -2.82
C ARG A 354 11.90 -3.90 -2.55
N MET A 355 11.11 -4.11 -3.59
CA MET A 355 9.66 -4.35 -3.47
C MET A 355 9.37 -5.76 -2.95
N ALA A 356 10.20 -6.77 -3.21
CA ALA A 356 9.98 -8.13 -2.72
C ALA A 356 9.81 -8.18 -1.20
N ASN A 357 10.53 -7.35 -0.45
CA ASN A 357 10.46 -7.28 1.01
C ASN A 357 9.12 -6.71 1.53
N GLU A 358 8.46 -5.84 0.76
CA GLU A 358 7.21 -5.17 1.15
C GLU A 358 5.98 -5.70 0.40
N ALA A 359 6.19 -6.43 -0.70
CA ALA A 359 5.15 -6.84 -1.64
C ALA A 359 4.10 -7.76 -1.00
N VAL A 360 4.51 -8.65 -0.09
CA VAL A 360 3.60 -9.54 0.63
C VAL A 360 2.64 -8.72 1.49
N GLY A 361 3.14 -7.72 2.23
CA GLY A 361 2.29 -6.87 3.08
C GLY A 361 1.31 -6.03 2.26
N ILE A 362 1.79 -5.42 1.18
CA ILE A 362 0.95 -4.70 0.21
C ILE A 362 -0.13 -5.62 -0.35
N TRP A 363 0.25 -6.83 -0.80
CA TRP A 363 -0.70 -7.77 -1.36
C TRP A 363 -1.73 -8.25 -0.34
N ARG A 364 -1.33 -8.56 0.90
CA ARG A 364 -2.27 -8.98 1.97
C ARG A 364 -3.30 -7.89 2.27
N LYS A 365 -2.90 -6.61 2.25
CA LYS A 365 -3.83 -5.48 2.38
C LYS A 365 -4.80 -5.37 1.20
N GLU A 366 -4.31 -5.44 -0.04
CA GLU A 366 -5.16 -5.43 -1.22
C GLU A 366 -6.13 -6.62 -1.24
N TYR A 367 -5.64 -7.81 -0.85
CA TYR A 367 -6.44 -9.01 -0.69
C TYR A 367 -7.53 -8.83 0.37
N TYR A 368 -7.21 -8.23 1.52
CA TYR A 368 -8.19 -7.88 2.57
C TYR A 368 -9.34 -7.05 2.01
N TYR A 369 -9.04 -5.92 1.36
CA TYR A 369 -10.07 -5.04 0.81
C TYR A 369 -10.87 -5.72 -0.29
N LEU A 370 -10.21 -6.53 -1.12
CA LEU A 370 -10.85 -7.28 -2.17
C LEU A 370 -11.85 -8.29 -1.60
N VAL A 371 -11.46 -9.08 -0.59
CA VAL A 371 -12.38 -10.01 0.11
C VAL A 371 -13.56 -9.25 0.72
N ARG A 372 -13.33 -8.10 1.36
CA ARG A 372 -14.39 -7.26 1.93
C ARG A 372 -15.34 -6.68 0.87
N GLU A 373 -14.82 -6.32 -0.31
CA GLU A 373 -15.62 -5.88 -1.45
C GLU A 373 -16.51 -7.05 -1.95
N TYR A 374 -15.93 -8.24 -2.12
CA TYR A 374 -16.67 -9.45 -2.51
C TYR A 374 -17.71 -9.87 -1.47
N GLU A 375 -17.46 -9.67 -0.18
CA GLU A 375 -18.45 -9.92 0.87
C GLU A 375 -19.68 -9.04 0.69
N ASN A 376 -19.56 -7.84 0.12
CA ASN A 376 -20.67 -6.89 -0.09
C ASN A 376 -21.37 -7.02 -1.45
N ILE A 377 -20.77 -7.71 -2.43
CA ILE A 377 -21.33 -7.91 -3.78
C ILE A 377 -22.44 -9.00 -3.80
N SER A 378 -23.37 -8.89 -4.75
CA SER A 378 -24.40 -9.90 -4.99
C SER A 378 -23.81 -11.32 -5.14
N PRO A 379 -24.42 -12.36 -4.55
CA PRO A 379 -23.92 -13.74 -4.61
C PRO A 379 -24.00 -14.37 -6.02
N VAL A 380 -24.65 -13.68 -6.96
CA VAL A 380 -24.91 -14.19 -8.30
C VAL A 380 -23.95 -13.51 -9.28
N PRO A 381 -23.34 -14.27 -10.23
CA PRO A 381 -22.42 -13.68 -11.19
C PRO A 381 -23.08 -12.52 -11.96
N PRO A 382 -22.29 -11.53 -12.42
CA PRO A 382 -22.78 -10.30 -13.06
C PRO A 382 -23.90 -10.45 -14.11
N PRO A 383 -23.96 -11.49 -14.98
CA PRO A 383 -25.08 -11.63 -15.90
C PRO A 383 -26.45 -11.82 -15.21
N PHE A 384 -26.49 -12.32 -13.98
CA PHE A 384 -27.73 -12.60 -13.24
C PHE A 384 -27.83 -11.79 -11.92
N SER A 385 -26.84 -10.97 -11.60
CA SER A 385 -26.81 -10.15 -10.37
C SER A 385 -27.99 -9.17 -10.30
N PHE A 386 -28.47 -8.67 -11.44
CA PHE A 386 -29.62 -7.77 -11.51
C PHE A 386 -30.89 -8.37 -10.89
N ILE A 387 -31.10 -9.69 -11.01
CA ILE A 387 -32.26 -10.38 -10.42
C ILE A 387 -32.21 -10.32 -8.88
N TYR A 388 -31.01 -10.48 -8.30
CA TYR A 388 -30.82 -10.35 -6.85
C TYR A 388 -31.11 -8.93 -6.36
N TYR A 389 -30.65 -7.91 -7.10
CA TYR A 389 -30.96 -6.52 -6.76
C TYR A 389 -32.45 -6.20 -6.88
N ILE A 390 -33.14 -6.72 -7.90
CA ILE A 390 -34.61 -6.59 -8.03
C ILE A 390 -35.32 -7.26 -6.84
N TYR A 391 -34.94 -8.48 -6.50
CA TYR A 391 -35.55 -9.20 -5.36
C TYR A 391 -35.35 -8.44 -4.04
N ASN A 392 -34.13 -7.93 -3.79
CA ASN A 392 -33.84 -7.16 -2.59
C ASN A 392 -34.61 -5.82 -2.58
N PHE A 393 -34.76 -5.17 -3.73
CA PHE A 393 -35.56 -3.95 -3.87
C PHE A 393 -37.03 -4.18 -3.55
N ILE A 394 -37.64 -5.25 -4.09
CA ILE A 394 -39.04 -5.63 -3.80
C ILE A 394 -39.20 -5.97 -2.31
N ARG A 395 -38.27 -6.73 -1.74
CA ARG A 395 -38.30 -7.11 -0.32
C ARG A 395 -38.21 -5.90 0.61
N ASN A 396 -37.33 -4.93 0.32
CA ASN A 396 -37.23 -3.70 1.10
C ASN A 396 -38.51 -2.88 1.00
N PHE A 397 -39.10 -2.78 -0.19
CA PHE A 397 -40.36 -2.06 -0.39
C PHE A 397 -41.53 -2.68 0.41
N CYS A 398 -41.57 -4.02 0.53
CA CYS A 398 -42.55 -4.72 1.36
C CYS A 398 -42.26 -4.62 2.87
N ASN A 399 -40.99 -4.62 3.29
CA ASN A 399 -40.61 -4.49 4.70
C ASN A 399 -40.77 -3.07 5.26
N CYS A 400 -40.77 -2.03 4.40
CA CYS A 400 -41.11 -0.66 4.80
C CYS A 400 -42.54 -0.54 5.36
N CYS A 401 -43.43 -1.50 5.10
CA CYS A 401 -44.79 -1.51 5.65
C CYS A 401 -44.93 -2.26 6.99
N HIS A 402 -43.88 -2.92 7.51
CA HIS A 402 -44.02 -3.84 8.65
C HIS A 402 -43.11 -3.54 9.87
N ASN A 403 -42.21 -2.56 9.78
CA ASN A 403 -41.36 -2.14 10.89
C ASN A 403 -41.64 -0.68 11.28
N SER A 404 -42.73 -0.43 12.00
CA SER A 404 -42.73 0.63 12.99
C SER A 404 -42.15 0.08 14.29
N VAL A 405 -41.34 0.91 14.96
CA VAL A 405 -40.56 0.61 16.18
C VAL A 405 -39.17 0.00 15.90
N ALA A 406 -38.26 0.85 15.44
CA ALA A 406 -36.90 0.79 15.98
C ALA A 406 -36.94 1.45 17.37
N PRO A 407 -36.31 0.86 18.42
CA PRO A 407 -36.01 1.65 19.61
C PRO A 407 -35.08 2.79 19.17
N GLY A 408 -35.39 4.01 19.61
CA GLY A 408 -34.51 5.15 19.45
C GLY A 408 -33.17 4.94 20.18
N PRO A 409 -32.23 5.87 20.04
CA PRO A 409 -30.99 5.84 20.81
C PRO A 409 -31.34 6.14 22.28
N ASP A 410 -31.66 5.10 23.04
CA ASP A 410 -31.68 5.21 24.50
C ASP A 410 -30.22 5.30 24.97
N ASP A 411 -29.83 6.54 25.28
CA ASP A 411 -28.70 6.85 26.15
C ASP A 411 -28.75 5.96 27.40
N THR A 412 -27.61 5.36 27.76
CA THR A 412 -27.34 4.52 28.97
C THR A 412 -27.62 3.00 28.91
N ASN A 413 -27.61 2.35 27.75
CA ASN A 413 -27.24 0.93 27.74
C ASN A 413 -25.74 0.79 28.07
N GLN A 414 -25.47 0.49 29.33
CA GLN A 414 -24.13 0.25 29.88
C GLN A 414 -23.45 -0.90 29.13
N LEU A 415 -22.61 -0.54 28.16
CA LEU A 415 -21.88 -1.45 27.28
C LEU A 415 -21.06 -2.45 28.11
N TRP A 416 -21.22 -3.74 27.84
CA TRP A 416 -20.62 -4.79 28.68
C TRP A 416 -19.10 -4.74 28.72
N TRP A 417 -18.44 -4.23 27.67
CA TRP A 417 -16.98 -4.11 27.62
C TRP A 417 -16.41 -3.03 28.54
N ASN A 418 -17.25 -2.10 29.02
CA ASN A 418 -16.85 -1.07 30.00
C ASN A 418 -16.90 -1.57 31.43
N ASP A 419 -17.67 -2.62 31.72
CA ASP A 419 -17.80 -3.22 33.04
C ASP A 419 -17.18 -4.62 33.08
N GLN A 420 -16.05 -4.75 33.79
CA GLN A 420 -15.37 -6.04 33.97
C GLN A 420 -16.29 -7.16 34.54
N LYS A 421 -17.35 -6.80 35.27
CA LYS A 421 -18.31 -7.77 35.84
C LYS A 421 -19.27 -8.38 34.82
N LYS A 422 -19.45 -7.74 33.65
CA LYS A 422 -20.37 -8.18 32.59
C LYS A 422 -19.63 -8.90 31.45
N TYR A 423 -18.39 -9.33 31.67
CA TYR A 423 -17.61 -9.98 30.62
C TYR A 423 -18.14 -11.39 30.35
N PRO A 424 -18.47 -11.72 29.09
CA PRO A 424 -18.88 -13.07 28.71
C PRO A 424 -17.81 -14.10 29.04
N GLU A 425 -18.20 -15.33 29.36
CA GLU A 425 -17.27 -16.41 29.74
C GLU A 425 -16.22 -16.67 28.65
N ASP A 426 -16.63 -16.68 27.38
CA ASP A 426 -15.76 -16.83 26.22
C ASP A 426 -14.70 -15.72 26.12
N TYR A 427 -15.10 -14.48 26.43
CA TYR A 427 -14.19 -13.34 26.42
C TYR A 427 -13.21 -13.42 27.59
N MET A 428 -13.68 -13.82 28.78
CA MET A 428 -12.80 -14.06 29.93
C MET A 428 -11.78 -15.17 29.68
N ALA A 429 -12.19 -16.24 29.00
CA ALA A 429 -11.28 -17.31 28.59
C ALA A 429 -10.21 -16.79 27.61
N PHE A 430 -10.61 -15.97 26.64
CA PHE A 430 -9.68 -15.31 25.73
C PHE A 430 -8.70 -14.37 26.46
N LEU A 431 -9.18 -13.54 27.40
CA LEU A 431 -8.32 -12.62 28.15
C LEU A 431 -7.27 -13.35 28.99
N LYS A 432 -7.64 -14.48 29.61
CA LYS A 432 -6.69 -15.35 30.32
C LYS A 432 -5.60 -15.86 29.37
N PHE A 433 -6.01 -16.37 28.20
CA PHE A 433 -5.07 -16.82 27.17
C PHE A 433 -4.14 -15.68 26.71
N GLN A 434 -4.70 -14.50 26.42
CA GLN A 434 -3.93 -13.33 26.00
C GLN A 434 -2.89 -12.93 27.04
N ALA A 435 -3.26 -12.90 28.32
CA ALA A 435 -2.35 -12.55 29.42
C ALA A 435 -1.21 -13.56 29.59
N GLU A 436 -1.50 -14.87 29.47
CA GLU A 436 -0.48 -15.92 29.50
C GLU A 436 0.54 -15.72 28.37
N GLN A 437 0.07 -15.51 27.14
CA GLN A 437 0.95 -15.37 25.98
C GLN A 437 1.76 -14.08 26.04
N PHE A 438 1.17 -12.96 26.44
CA PHE A 438 1.92 -11.72 26.61
C PHE A 438 2.92 -11.75 27.76
N ARG A 439 2.68 -12.54 28.80
CA ARG A 439 3.69 -12.75 29.85
C ARG A 439 4.97 -13.39 29.29
N GLU A 440 4.84 -14.31 28.33
CA GLU A 440 5.97 -14.98 27.69
C GLU A 440 6.61 -14.14 26.57
N LEU A 441 5.81 -13.38 25.81
CA LEU A 441 6.28 -12.55 24.70
C LEU A 441 6.93 -11.25 25.16
N ARG A 442 6.47 -10.67 26.28
CA ARG A 442 6.90 -9.34 26.75
C ARG A 442 8.42 -9.22 26.99
N PRO A 443 9.13 -10.18 27.59
CA PRO A 443 10.59 -10.11 27.72
C PRO A 443 11.29 -9.97 26.36
N ARG A 444 10.80 -10.62 25.30
CA ARG A 444 11.36 -10.51 23.95
C ARG A 444 11.09 -9.16 23.30
N LEU A 445 9.89 -8.60 23.53
CA LEU A 445 9.53 -7.26 23.07
C LEU A 445 10.34 -6.18 23.78
N LEU A 446 10.53 -6.33 25.10
CA LEU A 446 11.35 -5.44 25.92
C LEU A 446 12.83 -5.53 25.59
N SER A 447 13.39 -6.74 25.42
CA SER A 447 14.82 -6.90 25.09
C SER A 447 15.15 -6.23 23.76
N LYS A 448 14.27 -6.37 22.76
CA LYS A 448 14.44 -5.71 21.46
C LYS A 448 14.37 -4.18 21.57
N SER A 449 13.42 -3.66 22.36
CA SER A 449 13.34 -2.21 22.66
C SER A 449 14.60 -1.68 23.35
N GLN A 450 15.13 -2.44 24.32
CA GLN A 450 16.33 -2.11 25.07
C GLN A 450 17.61 -2.16 24.20
N ASP A 451 17.74 -3.19 23.35
CA ASP A 451 18.87 -3.31 22.42
C ASP A 451 18.90 -2.15 21.41
N ASP A 452 17.73 -1.73 20.90
CA ASP A 452 17.62 -0.60 20.00
C ASP A 452 17.94 0.73 20.70
N PHE A 453 17.55 0.88 21.97
CA PHE A 453 17.94 2.04 22.79
C PHE A 453 19.44 2.07 23.04
N ALA A 454 20.06 0.92 23.35
CA ALA A 454 21.50 0.80 23.54
C ALA A 454 22.27 1.20 22.27
N ARG A 455 21.88 0.65 21.11
CA ARG A 455 22.47 1.02 19.80
C ARG A 455 22.31 2.50 19.49
N GLN A 456 21.14 3.08 19.76
CA GLN A 456 20.92 4.51 19.53
C GLN A 456 21.78 5.38 20.45
N THR A 457 22.00 4.95 21.69
CA THR A 457 22.86 5.64 22.65
C THR A 457 24.33 5.54 22.23
N GLU A 458 24.76 4.38 21.76
CA GLU A 458 26.09 4.13 21.21
C GLU A 458 26.37 5.02 19.99
N GLN A 459 25.45 5.08 19.02
CA GLN A 459 25.56 5.98 17.86
C GLN A 459 25.62 7.47 18.23
N ARG A 460 24.87 7.89 19.26
CA ARG A 460 24.94 9.27 19.78
C ARG A 460 26.29 9.55 20.44
N PHE A 461 26.83 8.57 21.17
CA PHE A 461 28.14 8.67 21.80
C PHE A 461 29.25 8.78 20.75
N GLU A 462 29.23 7.93 19.72
CA GLU A 462 30.15 7.99 18.58
C GLU A 462 30.08 9.34 17.85
N ALA A 463 28.87 9.86 17.59
CA ALA A 463 28.71 11.18 16.97
C ALA A 463 29.29 12.31 17.84
N LEU A 464 29.14 12.21 19.16
CA LEU A 464 29.71 13.17 20.11
C LEU A 464 31.25 13.07 20.15
N GLU A 465 31.80 11.86 20.12
CA GLU A 465 33.25 11.63 20.03
C GLU A 465 33.83 12.26 18.77
N ILE A 466 33.17 12.10 17.62
CA ILE A 466 33.58 12.73 16.36
C ILE A 466 33.56 14.26 16.50
N GLN A 467 32.49 14.86 17.04
CA GLN A 467 32.40 16.31 17.26
C GLN A 467 33.48 16.83 18.21
N THR A 468 33.77 16.11 19.29
CA THR A 468 34.83 16.50 20.24
C THR A 468 36.22 16.40 19.60
N GLN A 469 36.48 15.38 18.78
CA GLN A 469 37.72 15.27 18.01
C GLN A 469 37.88 16.40 16.99
N GLU A 470 36.80 16.78 16.30
CA GLU A 470 36.80 17.93 15.39
C GLU A 470 37.10 19.23 16.11
N MET A 471 36.46 19.49 17.27
CA MET A 471 36.75 20.66 18.08
C MET A 471 38.21 20.69 18.56
N LEU A 472 38.75 19.55 19.00
CA LEU A 472 40.16 19.44 19.39
C LEU A 472 41.09 19.76 18.22
N ALA A 473 40.80 19.26 17.02
CA ALA A 473 41.58 19.57 15.82
C ALA A 473 41.51 21.07 15.46
N ILE A 474 40.37 21.72 15.66
CA ILE A 474 40.22 23.18 15.46
C ILE A 474 41.06 23.95 16.49
N LEU A 475 41.02 23.57 17.76
CA LEU A 475 41.83 24.21 18.81
C LEU A 475 43.33 24.11 18.52
N GLN A 476 43.81 22.93 18.10
CA GLN A 476 45.21 22.75 17.70
C GLN A 476 45.61 23.65 16.52
N ARG A 477 44.71 23.84 15.54
CA ARG A 477 44.94 24.77 14.41
C ARG A 477 44.99 26.23 14.86
N LEU A 478 44.14 26.63 15.81
CA LEU A 478 44.15 27.98 16.38
C LEU A 478 45.42 28.25 17.20
N GLU A 479 45.89 27.29 18.00
CA GLU A 479 47.16 27.41 18.73
C GLU A 479 48.36 27.53 17.79
N ALA A 480 48.38 26.73 16.71
CA ALA A 480 49.41 26.82 15.68
C ALA A 480 49.40 28.18 14.95
N SER A 481 48.22 28.75 14.72
CA SER A 481 48.08 30.09 14.12
C SER A 481 48.41 31.23 15.11
N GLY A 482 48.13 31.05 16.40
CA GLY A 482 48.39 32.04 17.46
C GLY A 482 49.87 32.18 17.82
N SER A 483 50.66 31.12 17.66
CA SER A 483 52.12 31.18 17.86
C SER A 483 52.87 31.98 16.78
N GLY A 484 52.20 32.44 15.71
CA GLY A 484 52.77 33.29 14.67
C GLY A 484 52.84 34.79 15.01
N VAL A 485 52.20 35.25 16.09
CA VAL A 485 52.21 36.66 16.51
C VAL A 485 53.19 36.86 17.66
N LYS A 486 54.50 36.61 17.41
CA LYS A 486 55.57 37.15 18.25
C LYS A 486 55.90 38.56 17.78
N LEU A 487 55.41 39.53 18.57
CA LEU A 487 55.94 40.87 18.82
C LEU A 487 57.23 41.21 18.04
N LYS A 488 57.11 42.01 16.98
CA LYS A 488 58.21 42.90 16.58
C LYS A 488 58.24 44.05 17.59
N SER A 489 59.30 44.08 18.41
CA SER A 489 59.70 45.28 19.16
C SER A 489 60.07 46.42 18.21
#